data_AF-A0A9P3PMS0-F1
#
_entry.id   AF-A0A9P3PMS0-F1
#
_cell.length_a   1.000
_cell.length_b   1.000
_cell.length_c   1.000
_cell.angle_alpha   90.00
_cell.angle_beta   90.00
_cell.angle_gamma   90.00
#
_symmetry.space_group_name_H-M   'P 1'
#
loop_
_entity.id
_entity.type
_entity.pdbx_description
1 polymer ?
#
loop_
_entity_poly.entity_id
_entity_poly.type
_entity_poly.pdbx_seq_one_letter_code
_entity_poly.pdbx_strand_id
1 'polypeptide(L)'
;MHRSLQIPEIVKLICEQLEVINPQTSEQFKCLAAFLRTCRAFHEPALSIVWSNVDSLVPLLKCMPRDLWMIEKETFKFNREIRPADCHGS
;
A
#
# COMPACT_ATOMS: atom_id res chain seq x y z
N MET A 1 16.62 -16.30 1.26
CA MET A 1 15.80 -15.98 0.08
C MET A 1 16.10 -17.01 -1.00
N HIS A 2 15.09 -17.76 -1.45
CA HIS A 2 15.26 -18.79 -2.47
C HIS A 2 15.65 -18.15 -3.83
N ARG A 3 16.54 -18.77 -4.61
CA ARG A 3 17.05 -18.21 -5.89
C ARG A 3 15.96 -17.82 -6.88
N SER A 4 14.81 -18.50 -6.85
CA SER A 4 13.67 -18.19 -7.72
C SER A 4 13.08 -16.79 -7.48
N LEU A 5 13.23 -16.22 -6.28
CA LEU A 5 12.76 -14.86 -5.95
C LEU A 5 13.73 -13.76 -6.36
N GLN A 6 14.89 -14.11 -6.91
CA GLN A 6 15.82 -13.15 -7.51
C GLN A 6 15.51 -12.89 -8.99
N ILE A 7 14.60 -13.68 -9.57
CA ILE A 7 14.17 -13.54 -10.96
C ILE A 7 13.00 -12.56 -10.97
N PRO A 8 13.18 -11.32 -11.47
CA PRO A 8 12.16 -10.28 -11.40
C PRO A 8 10.86 -10.67 -12.12
N GLU A 9 10.93 -11.49 -13.17
CA GLU A 9 9.77 -11.98 -13.92
C GLU A 9 8.87 -12.88 -13.05
N ILE A 10 9.46 -13.75 -12.23
CA ILE A 10 8.70 -14.62 -11.31
C ILE A 10 7.99 -13.78 -10.25
N VAL A 11 8.71 -12.80 -9.70
CA VAL A 11 8.16 -11.88 -8.70
C VAL A 11 7.01 -11.07 -9.30
N LYS A 12 7.17 -10.56 -10.53
CA LYS A 12 6.15 -9.82 -11.25
C LYS A 12 4.91 -10.67 -11.49
N LEU A 13 5.08 -11.89 -12.00
CA LEU A 13 3.97 -12.83 -12.23
C LEU A 13 3.18 -13.12 -10.94
N ILE A 14 3.87 -13.33 -9.81
CA ILE A 14 3.21 -13.55 -8.52
C ILE A 14 2.36 -12.33 -8.12
N CYS A 15 2.89 -11.12 -8.33
CA CYS A 15 2.16 -9.89 -7.99
C CYS A 15 0.99 -9.64 -8.96
N GLU A 16 1.18 -9.89 -10.26
CA GLU A 16 0.13 -9.78 -11.29
C GLU A 16 -1.02 -10.78 -11.05
N GLN A 17 -0.74 -11.97 -10.52
CA GLN A 17 -1.80 -12.90 -10.12
C GLN A 17 -2.74 -12.31 -9.06
N LEU A 18 -2.24 -11.48 -8.16
CA LEU A 18 -3.08 -10.80 -7.17
C LEU A 18 -3.98 -9.75 -7.82
N GLU A 19 -3.57 -9.14 -8.93
CA GLU A 19 -4.37 -8.17 -9.71
C GLU A 19 -5.53 -8.85 -10.44
N VAL A 20 -5.28 -9.99 -11.07
CA VAL A 20 -6.28 -10.69 -11.90
C VAL A 20 -7.41 -11.30 -11.07
N ILE A 21 -7.13 -11.76 -9.85
CA ILE A 21 -8.09 -12.56 -9.06
C ILE A 21 -9.21 -11.70 -8.46
N ASN A 22 -8.92 -10.46 -8.02
CA ASN A 22 -9.93 -9.56 -7.44
C ASN A 22 -9.42 -8.11 -7.45
N PRO A 23 -9.77 -7.30 -8.46
CA PRO A 23 -9.09 -6.03 -8.70
C PRO A 23 -9.22 -4.97 -7.58
N GLN A 24 -10.07 -5.13 -6.57
CA GLN A 24 -10.36 -4.05 -5.60
C GLN A 24 -10.75 -4.51 -4.18
N THR A 25 -10.31 -5.68 -3.70
CA THR A 25 -10.65 -6.09 -2.32
C THR A 25 -9.60 -5.63 -1.30
N SER A 26 -10.07 -5.27 -0.10
CA SER A 26 -9.24 -4.95 1.07
C SER A 26 -8.17 -6.01 1.35
N GLU A 27 -8.48 -7.29 1.10
CA GLU A 27 -7.55 -8.41 1.28
C GLU A 27 -6.37 -8.39 0.31
N GLN A 28 -6.58 -7.99 -0.95
CA GLN A 28 -5.52 -7.84 -1.94
C GLN A 28 -4.53 -6.75 -1.50
N PHE A 29 -5.05 -5.61 -1.03
CA PHE A 29 -4.23 -4.53 -0.51
C PHE A 29 -3.41 -4.96 0.71
N LYS A 30 -3.99 -5.76 1.62
CA LYS A 30 -3.26 -6.34 2.75
C LYS A 30 -2.15 -7.30 2.30
N CYS A 31 -2.42 -8.15 1.31
CA CYS A 31 -1.42 -9.05 0.74
C CYS A 31 -0.26 -8.28 0.08
N LEU A 32 -0.57 -7.26 -0.73
CA LEU A 32 0.45 -6.41 -1.37
C LEU A 32 1.23 -5.60 -0.32
N ALA A 33 0.57 -5.06 0.70
CA ALA A 33 1.24 -4.37 1.81
C ALA A 33 2.14 -5.32 2.61
N ALA A 34 1.74 -6.59 2.78
CA ALA A 34 2.60 -7.61 3.37
C ALA A 34 3.82 -7.89 2.47
N PHE A 35 3.63 -7.97 1.14
CA PHE A 35 4.72 -8.18 0.18
C PHE A 35 5.73 -7.02 0.17
N LEU A 36 5.26 -5.78 0.26
CA LEU A 36 6.11 -4.60 0.42
C LEU A 36 7.02 -4.67 1.66
N ARG A 37 6.56 -5.36 2.71
CA ARG A 37 7.25 -5.49 4.00
C ARG A 37 8.13 -6.73 4.11
N THR A 38 7.91 -7.77 3.30
CA THR A 38 8.63 -9.04 3.43
C THR A 38 10.00 -9.01 2.77
N CYS A 39 10.13 -8.44 1.56
CA CYS A 39 11.43 -8.35 0.88
C CYS A 39 11.54 -7.25 -0.17
N ARG A 40 12.79 -6.83 -0.45
CA ARG A 40 13.09 -5.84 -1.48
C ARG A 40 12.73 -6.27 -2.90
N ALA A 41 12.77 -7.57 -3.21
CA ALA A 41 12.44 -8.06 -4.54
C ALA A 41 10.95 -7.86 -4.86
N PHE A 42 10.06 -8.09 -3.88
CA PHE A 42 8.63 -7.82 -4.02
C PHE A 42 8.28 -6.33 -3.93
N HIS A 43 9.18 -5.51 -3.39
CA HIS A 43 8.88 -4.12 -3.07
C HIS A 43 8.46 -3.32 -4.31
N GLU A 44 9.30 -3.27 -5.34
CA GLU A 44 9.01 -2.51 -6.56
C GLU A 44 7.74 -2.99 -7.30
N PRO A 45 7.59 -4.28 -7.66
CA PRO A 45 6.42 -4.74 -8.40
C PRO A 45 5.12 -4.66 -7.59
N ALA A 46 5.14 -4.99 -6.29
CA ALA A 46 3.94 -4.84 -5.45
C ALA A 46 3.56 -3.37 -5.27
N LEU A 47 4.55 -2.47 -5.15
CA LEU A 47 4.32 -1.03 -5.05
C LEU A 47 3.65 -0.52 -6.33
N SER A 48 4.18 -0.89 -7.49
CA SER A 48 3.61 -0.51 -8.78
C SER A 48 2.13 -0.90 -8.87
N ILE A 49 1.78 -2.14 -8.52
CA ILE A 49 0.40 -2.63 -8.62
C ILE A 49 -0.53 -1.93 -7.62
N VAL A 50 -0.06 -1.69 -6.38
CA VAL A 50 -0.82 -0.94 -5.39
C VAL A 50 -1.14 0.46 -5.91
N TRP A 51 -0.13 1.22 -6.36
CA TRP A 51 -0.33 2.60 -6.80
C TRP A 51 -1.09 2.71 -8.12
N SER A 52 -1.00 1.72 -9.01
CA SER A 52 -1.80 1.67 -10.23
C SER A 52 -3.30 1.52 -9.96
N ASN A 53 -3.68 0.91 -8.84
CA ASN A 53 -5.08 0.55 -8.52
C ASN A 53 -5.63 1.27 -7.27
N VAL A 54 -4.96 2.32 -6.77
CA VAL A 54 -5.43 3.08 -5.61
C VAL A 54 -6.55 4.05 -6.02
N ASP A 55 -7.79 3.65 -5.76
CA ASP A 55 -8.99 4.53 -5.93
C ASP A 55 -9.11 5.58 -4.81
N SER A 56 -8.38 5.41 -3.71
CA SER A 56 -8.47 6.28 -2.54
C SER A 56 -7.14 6.46 -1.84
N LEU A 57 -6.75 7.72 -1.59
CA LEU A 57 -5.58 8.05 -0.78
C LEU A 57 -5.82 7.85 0.73
N VAL A 58 -7.06 7.55 1.15
CA VAL A 58 -7.42 7.36 2.56
C VAL A 58 -6.53 6.35 3.29
N PRO A 59 -6.16 5.17 2.74
CA PRO A 59 -5.26 4.22 3.40
C PRO A 59 -3.87 4.81 3.69
N LEU A 60 -3.36 5.69 2.81
CA LEU A 60 -2.08 6.36 2.99
C LEU A 60 -2.18 7.46 4.04
N LEU A 61 -3.26 8.23 4.00
CA LEU A 61 -3.52 9.27 5.00
C LEU A 61 -3.76 8.67 6.40
N LYS A 62 -4.26 7.43 6.49
CA LYS A 62 -4.34 6.68 7.76
C LYS A 62 -2.98 6.34 8.37
N CYS A 63 -1.89 6.37 7.61
CA CYS A 63 -0.52 6.21 8.12
C CYS A 63 0.00 7.48 8.80
N MET A 64 -0.67 8.63 8.63
CA MET A 64 -0.35 9.86 9.33
C MET A 64 -0.79 9.79 10.81
N PRO A 65 -0.25 10.66 11.68
CA PRO A 65 -0.64 10.74 13.08
C PRO A 65 -2.16 10.74 13.27
N ARG A 66 -2.66 9.93 14.23
CA ARG A 66 -4.10 9.69 14.42
C ARG A 66 -4.87 10.97 14.78
N ASP A 67 -4.19 11.96 15.32
CA ASP A 67 -4.72 13.29 15.65
C ASP A 67 -4.83 14.23 14.43
N LEU A 68 -4.20 13.89 13.31
CA LEU A 68 -4.24 14.69 12.08
C LEU A 68 -5.57 14.53 11.33
N TRP A 69 -6.25 13.39 11.46
CA TRP A 69 -7.39 13.05 10.61
C TRP A 69 -8.55 12.39 11.35
N MET A 70 -9.74 12.52 10.77
CA MET A 70 -10.98 11.88 11.21
C MET A 70 -11.78 11.40 9.99
N ILE A 71 -12.56 10.33 10.16
CA ILE A 71 -13.53 9.88 9.17
C ILE A 71 -14.93 10.20 9.71
N GLU A 72 -15.64 11.09 9.04
CA GLU A 72 -17.01 11.48 9.38
C GLU A 72 -17.92 11.15 8.20
N LYS A 73 -18.91 10.27 8.40
CA LYS A 73 -19.88 9.86 7.36
C LYS A 73 -19.19 9.51 6.03
N GLU A 74 -18.16 8.66 6.10
CA GLU A 74 -17.34 8.21 4.96
C GLU A 74 -16.46 9.29 4.30
N THR A 75 -16.48 10.53 4.80
CA THR A 75 -15.60 11.60 4.33
C THR A 75 -14.36 11.70 5.21
N PHE A 76 -13.19 11.69 4.60
CA PHE A 76 -11.91 11.95 5.28
C PHE A 76 -11.75 13.45 5.50
N LYS A 77 -11.47 13.86 6.74
CA LYS A 77 -11.25 15.27 7.12
C LYS A 77 -9.95 15.42 7.90
N PHE A 78 -9.23 16.51 7.64
CA PHE A 78 -8.11 16.92 8.47
C PHE A 78 -8.63 17.70 9.69
N ASN A 79 -8.16 17.33 10.88
CA ASN A 79 -8.54 17.98 12.14
C ASN A 79 -7.62 19.16 12.49
N ARG A 80 -6.47 19.26 11.81
CA ARG A 80 -5.51 20.36 11.86
C ARG A 80 -4.74 20.48 10.55
N GLU A 81 -3.99 21.57 10.37
CA GLU A 81 -3.08 21.75 9.24
C GLU A 81 -1.95 20.71 9.25
N ILE A 82 -1.54 20.27 8.05
CA ILE A 82 -0.44 19.32 7.86
C ILE A 82 0.88 20.05 8.11
N ARG A 83 1.67 19.56 9.05
CA ARG A 83 3.02 20.06 9.33
C ARG A 83 4.05 19.11 8.73
N PRO A 84 5.25 19.60 8.37
CA PRO A 84 6.33 18.74 7.85
C PRO A 84 6.72 17.60 8.80
N ALA A 85 6.51 17.80 10.11
CA ALA A 85 6.73 16.80 11.14
C ALA A 85 5.73 15.62 11.07
N ASP A 86 4.51 15.83 10.54
CA ASP A 86 3.51 14.77 10.43
C ASP A 86 3.90 13.71 9.39
N CYS A 87 4.72 14.06 8.39
CA CYS A 87 5.22 13.14 7.36
C CYS A 87 6.42 12.27 7.84
N HIS A 88 7.02 12.60 8.98
CA HIS A 88 8.09 11.83 9.57
C HIS A 88 7.48 10.88 10.61
N GLY A 89 7.02 9.72 10.15
CA GLY A 89 6.48 8.68 11.03
C GLY A 89 7.48 8.35 12.15
N SER A 90 6.94 8.27 13.38
CA SER A 90 7.62 7.75 14.57
C SER A 90 8.08 6.31 14.41
#